data_AF-A0A5K1C047-F1
#
_entry.id   AF-A0A5K1C047-F1
#
_cell.length_a   1.000
_cell.length_b   1.000
_cell.length_c   1.000
_cell.angle_alpha   90.00
_cell.angle_beta   90.00
_cell.angle_gamma   90.00
#
_symmetry.space_group_name_H-M   'P 1'
#
loop_
_entity.id
_entity.type
_entity.pdbx_description
1 polymer ?
#
loop_
_entity_poly.entity_id
_entity_poly.type
_entity_poly.pdbx_seq_one_letter_code
_entity_poly.pdbx_strand_id
1 'polypeptide(L)' 'VYPHAWTAIYVSFDNEGMWNLRSAAWPRQYLGHQLYVRVWTPERSLQNEYNIPTNALVCGRARGHHI' A
#
# COMPACT_ATOMS: atom_id res chain seq x y z
N VAL A 1 10.89 -15.84 -4.95
CA VAL A 1 10.61 -16.73 -6.10
C VAL A 1 11.93 -17.33 -6.56
N TYR A 2 12.00 -18.64 -6.76
CA TYR A 2 13.22 -19.30 -7.24
C TYR A 2 13.59 -18.84 -8.67
N PRO A 3 14.87 -18.88 -9.05
CA PRO A 3 15.29 -18.55 -10.43
C PRO A 3 14.53 -19.39 -11.47
N HIS A 4 14.10 -18.75 -12.56
CA HIS A 4 13.36 -19.38 -13.66
C HIS A 4 12.05 -20.09 -13.25
N ALA A 5 11.47 -19.71 -12.11
CA ALA A 5 10.22 -20.28 -11.61
C ALA A 5 9.19 -19.19 -11.31
N TRP A 6 7.97 -19.61 -10.96
CA TRP A 6 6.88 -18.75 -10.49
C TRP A 6 6.39 -19.22 -9.12
N THR A 7 5.66 -18.34 -8.43
CA THR A 7 4.98 -18.65 -7.17
C THR A 7 3.60 -18.02 -7.22
N ALA A 8 2.57 -18.79 -6.93
CA ALA A 8 1.22 -18.27 -6.77
C ALA A 8 0.88 -18.12 -5.29
N ILE A 9 0.18 -17.04 -4.96
CA ILE A 9 -0.38 -16.79 -3.64
C ILE A 9 -1.86 -16.43 -3.82
N TYR A 10 -2.68 -16.82 -2.87
CA TYR A 10 -4.09 -16.42 -2.80
C TYR A 10 -4.29 -15.65 -1.51
N VAL A 11 -4.86 -14.45 -1.61
CA VAL A 11 -5.09 -13.55 -0.48
C VAL A 11 -6.48 -12.92 -0.62
N SER A 12 -7.15 -12.74 0.52
CA SER A 12 -8.36 -11.93 0.60
C SER A 12 -7.98 -10.46 0.71
N PHE A 13 -8.67 -9.58 -0.02
CA PHE A 13 -8.54 -8.13 0.11
C PHE A 13 -9.68 -7.59 0.98
N ASP A 14 -9.69 -7.98 2.25
CA ASP A 14 -10.69 -7.59 3.26
C ASP A 14 -10.25 -6.40 4.12
N ASN A 15 -9.09 -5.81 3.83
CA ASN A 15 -8.54 -4.67 4.54
C ASN A 15 -8.36 -3.48 3.58
N GLU A 16 -9.20 -2.47 3.76
CA GLU A 16 -9.21 -1.27 2.93
C GLU A 16 -7.96 -0.41 3.17
N GLY A 17 -7.41 0.15 2.08
CA GLY A 17 -6.29 1.09 2.17
C GLY A 17 -5.26 0.93 1.07
N MET A 18 -4.05 1.45 1.33
CA MET A 18 -2.91 1.39 0.41
C MET A 18 -1.86 0.41 0.91
N TRP A 19 -1.57 -0.60 0.11
CA TRP A 19 -0.65 -1.69 0.45
C TRP A 19 0.58 -1.67 -0.47
N ASN A 20 1.78 -1.74 0.10
CA ASN A 20 3.02 -1.89 -0.65
C ASN A 20 3.39 -3.38 -0.75
N LEU A 21 3.36 -3.92 -1.97
CA LEU A 21 3.92 -5.22 -2.29
C LEU A 21 5.31 -5.03 -2.91
N ARG A 22 6.34 -5.53 -2.24
CA ARG A 22 7.74 -5.29 -2.63
C ARG A 22 8.63 -6.51 -2.45
N SER A 23 9.77 -6.49 -3.15
CA SER A 23 10.87 -7.37 -2.83
C SER A 23 11.42 -7.06 -1.43
N ALA A 24 11.62 -8.09 -0.61
CA ALA A 24 12.32 -7.95 0.68
C ALA A 24 13.86 -7.78 0.50
N ALA A 25 14.38 -8.00 -0.71
CA ALA A 25 15.79 -7.75 -1.01
C ALA A 25 16.02 -6.24 -1.21
N TRP A 26 16.74 -5.63 -0.27
CA TRP A 26 17.00 -4.18 -0.21
C TRP A 26 17.47 -3.55 -1.53
N PRO A 27 18.47 -4.10 -2.25
CA PRO A 27 18.91 -3.50 -3.51
C PRO A 27 17.81 -3.48 -4.57
N ARG A 28 16.96 -4.52 -4.61
CA ARG A 28 15.87 -4.60 -5.59
C ARG A 28 14.75 -3.63 -5.23
N GLN A 29 14.42 -3.50 -3.95
CA GLN A 29 13.47 -2.49 -3.49
C GLN A 29 13.95 -1.08 -3.82
N TYR A 30 15.22 -0.76 -3.54
CA TYR A 30 15.80 0.55 -3.85
C TYR A 30 15.72 0.88 -5.34
N LEU A 31 15.97 -0.12 -6.20
CA LEU A 31 15.82 -0.01 -7.65
C LEU A 31 14.36 -0.03 -8.14
N GLY A 32 13.38 -0.06 -7.23
CA GLY A 32 11.96 0.08 -7.57
C GLY A 32 11.20 -1.23 -7.81
N HIS A 33 11.72 -2.39 -7.41
CA HIS A 33 10.99 -3.65 -7.47
C HIS A 33 9.89 -3.72 -6.39
N GLN A 34 8.81 -2.97 -6.64
CA GLN A 34 7.64 -2.82 -5.79
C GLN A 34 6.44 -2.35 -6.60
N LEU A 35 5.24 -2.58 -6.08
CA LEU A 35 3.99 -2.02 -6.57
C LEU A 35 3.09 -1.65 -5.39
N TYR A 36 2.16 -0.73 -5.63
CA TYR A 36 1.16 -0.34 -4.65
C TYR A 36 -0.22 -0.82 -5.08
N VAL A 37 -1.00 -1.34 -4.12
CA VAL A 37 -2.37 -1.80 -4.32
C VAL A 37 -3.29 -0.93 -3.47
N ARG A 38 -4.32 -0.34 -4.10
CA ARG A 38 -5.44 0.31 -3.41
C ARG A 38 -6.58 -0.69 -3.29
N VAL A 39 -6.92 -1.06 -2.06
CA VAL A 39 -8.20 -1.69 -1.75
C VAL A 39 -9.13 -0.55 -1.37
N TRP A 40 -10.30 -0.43 -2.00
CA TRP A 40 -11.20 0.70 -1.80
C TRP A 40 -12.67 0.25 -1.81
N THR A 41 -13.50 0.94 -1.04
CA THR A 41 -14.96 0.82 -1.07
C THR A 41 -15.63 2.19 -1.21
N PRO A 42 -16.81 2.29 -1.85
CA PRO A 42 -17.55 3.55 -1.96
C PRO A 42 -17.95 4.13 -0.59
N GLU A 43 -18.24 3.26 0.37
CA GLU A 43 -18.61 3.62 1.73
C GLU A 43 -17.42 4.06 2.58
N ARG A 44 -17.33 5.35 2.87
CA ARG A 44 -16.31 5.88 3.76
C ARG A 44 -16.69 5.64 5.23
N SER A 45 -16.11 4.60 5.83
CA SER A 45 -16.32 4.23 7.24
C SER A 45 -15.00 4.06 7.96
N LEU A 46 -14.93 4.56 9.21
CA LEU A 46 -13.79 4.32 10.12
C LEU A 46 -13.64 2.86 10.55
N GLN A 47 -14.65 2.02 10.27
CA GLN A 47 -14.53 0.57 10.44
C GLN A 47 -13.68 -0.06 9.32
N ASN A 48 -13.60 0.57 8.15
CA ASN A 48 -12.89 0.05 6.98
C ASN A 48 -11.49 0.66 6.85
N GLU A 49 -11.40 1.99 6.73
CA GLU A 49 -10.12 2.72 6.64
C GLU A 49 -10.15 3.91 7.60
N TYR A 50 -9.13 4.00 8.47
CA TYR A 50 -8.96 5.15 9.35
C TYR A 50 -8.58 6.41 8.56
N ASN A 51 -8.96 7.58 9.09
CA ASN A 51 -8.43 8.83 8.56
C ASN A 51 -6.91 8.92 8.76
N ILE A 52 -6.27 9.72 7.92
CA ILE A 52 -4.85 10.00 8.05
C ILE A 52 -4.58 10.61 9.44
N PRO A 53 -3.58 10.12 10.20
CA PRO A 53 -3.24 10.70 11.49
C PRO A 53 -2.88 12.18 11.38
N THR A 54 -3.24 12.99 12.37
CA THR A 54 -2.99 14.45 12.36
C THR A 54 -1.50 14.80 12.35
N ASN A 55 -0.64 13.89 12.84
CA ASN A 55 0.81 14.03 12.84
C ASN A 55 1.49 13.42 11.60
N ALA A 56 0.73 12.97 10.59
CA ALA A 56 1.31 12.45 9.37
C ALA A 56 2.06 13.55 8.59
N LEU A 57 3.25 13.21 8.08
CA LEU A 57 4.00 14.10 7.22
C LEU A 57 3.33 14.16 5.83
N VAL A 58 2.83 15.33 5.46
CA VAL A 58 2.23 15.58 4.13
C VAL A 58 3.24 16.21 3.18
N CYS A 59 3.24 15.79 1.91
CA CYS A 59 4.15 16.30 0.90
C CYS A 59 3.46 16.43 -0.47
N GLY A 60 4.09 17.15 -1.41
CA GLY A 60 3.58 17.34 -2.76
C GLY A 60 2.15 17.88 -2.77
N ARG A 61 1.27 17.23 -3.56
CA ARG A 61 -0.15 17.61 -3.68
C ARG A 61 -0.97 17.38 -2.41
N ALA A 62 -0.48 16.61 -1.44
CA ALA A 62 -1.17 16.38 -0.17
C ALA A 62 -0.95 17.52 0.83
N ARG A 63 -0.01 18.44 0.58
CA ARG A 63 0.27 19.55 1.49
C ARG A 63 -0.99 20.43 1.65
N GLY A 64 -1.42 20.65 2.89
CA GLY A 64 -2.63 21.42 3.21
C GLY A 64 -3.92 20.59 3.25
N HIS A 65 -3.87 19.30 2.89
CA HIS A 65 -4.98 18.36 2.99
C HIS A 65 -4.84 17.49 4.24
N HIS A 66 -5.08 18.06 5.41
CA HIS A 66 -5.37 17.26 6.60
C HIS A 66 -6.87 16.93 6.56
N ILE A 67 -7.20 15.63 6.59
CA ILE A 67 -8.58 15.12 6.49
C ILE A 67 -9.14 14.85 7.87
#